data_AF-A0A7K1FW06-F1
#
_entry.id   AF-A0A7K1FW06-F1
#
_cell.length_a   1.000
_cell.length_b   1.000
_cell.length_c   1.000
_cell.angle_alpha   90.00
_cell.angle_beta   90.00
_cell.angle_gamma   90.00
#
_symmetry.space_group_name_H-M   'P 1'
#
loop_
_entity.id
_entity.type
_entity.pdbx_description
1 polymer ?
#
loop_
_entity_poly.entity_id
_entity_poly.type
_entity_poly.pdbx_seq_one_letter_code
_entity_poly.pdbx_strand_id
1 'polypeptide(L)' 'MPDERIKNEKQYQTLLEIGYSKENAARIANMPDVVEKGGNAKPYEEWTKDELYQQARKIGVEGRSYMNKNNLIKSLRSNT' A
#
# COMPACT_ATOMS: atom_id res chain seq x y z
N MET A 1 -14.27 23.96 -5.71
CA MET A 1 -15.16 22.86 -6.15
C MET A 1 -14.26 21.69 -6.54
N PRO A 2 -14.43 20.48 -6.00
CA PRO A 2 -13.68 19.34 -6.51
C PRO A 2 -14.15 19.06 -7.94
N ASP A 3 -13.19 18.85 -8.85
CA ASP A 3 -13.46 18.57 -10.26
C ASP A 3 -14.03 17.14 -10.35
N GLU A 4 -15.32 16.99 -10.71
CA GLU A 4 -16.08 15.71 -10.79
C GLU A 4 -15.47 14.68 -11.76
N ARG A 5 -14.32 14.98 -12.34
CA ARG A 5 -13.61 14.22 -13.36
C ARG A 5 -12.51 13.31 -12.81
N ILE A 6 -12.15 13.40 -11.52
CA ILE A 6 -11.11 12.55 -10.91
C ILE A 6 -11.78 11.38 -10.16
N LYS A 7 -11.60 10.14 -10.65
CA LYS A 7 -12.17 8.94 -10.03
C LYS A 7 -11.48 8.54 -8.73
N ASN A 8 -10.16 8.69 -8.65
CA ASN A 8 -9.37 8.42 -7.44
C ASN A 8 -8.64 9.69 -6.95
N GLU A 9 -9.35 10.49 -6.15
CA GLU A 9 -8.81 11.76 -5.64
C GLU A 9 -7.56 11.57 -4.77
N LYS A 10 -7.49 10.50 -3.97
CA LYS A 10 -6.34 10.21 -3.13
C LYS A 10 -5.08 9.96 -3.97
N GLN A 11 -5.20 9.12 -4.98
CA GLN A 11 -4.10 8.83 -5.91
C GLN A 11 -3.68 10.09 -6.69
N TYR A 12 -4.63 10.92 -7.10
CA TYR A 12 -4.34 12.21 -7.72
C TYR A 12 -3.51 13.11 -6.81
N GLN A 13 -3.90 13.29 -5.54
CA GLN A 13 -3.15 14.10 -4.58
C GLN A 13 -1.75 13.54 -4.32
N THR A 14 -1.62 12.23 -4.11
CA THR A 14 -0.30 11.60 -3.92
C THR A 14 0.61 11.81 -5.13
N LEU A 15 0.09 11.69 -6.35
CA LEU A 15 0.86 11.95 -7.58
C LEU A 15 1.36 13.40 -7.65
N LEU A 16 0.55 14.37 -7.20
CA LEU A 16 0.98 15.77 -7.10
C LEU A 16 2.08 15.96 -6.05
N GLU A 17 1.96 15.34 -4.88
CA GLU A 17 2.95 15.42 -3.80
C GLU A 17 4.33 14.86 -4.22
N ILE A 18 4.34 13.82 -5.05
CA ILE A 18 5.58 13.25 -5.61
C ILE A 18 6.05 13.96 -6.89
N GLY A 19 5.42 15.06 -7.28
CA GLY A 19 5.90 15.97 -8.34
C GLY A 19 5.34 15.71 -9.74
N TYR A 20 4.29 14.90 -9.90
CA TYR A 20 3.64 14.75 -11.21
C TYR A 20 2.88 16.02 -11.59
N SER A 21 2.82 16.30 -12.90
CA SER A 21 1.94 17.34 -13.41
C SER A 21 0.46 16.98 -13.20
N LYS A 22 -0.39 18.00 -13.02
CA LYS A 22 -1.83 17.83 -12.78
C LYS A 22 -2.51 16.95 -13.85
N GLU A 23 -2.14 17.12 -15.10
CA GLU A 23 -2.71 16.34 -16.21
C GLU A 23 -2.31 14.85 -16.15
N ASN A 24 -1.04 14.57 -15.88
CA ASN A 24 -0.57 13.18 -15.72
C ASN A 24 -1.16 12.52 -14.48
N ALA A 25 -1.26 13.25 -13.37
CA ALA A 25 -1.88 12.77 -12.15
C ALA A 25 -3.37 12.42 -12.39
N ALA A 26 -4.10 13.32 -13.06
CA ALA A 26 -5.52 13.12 -13.37
C ALA A 26 -5.75 11.91 -14.29
N ARG A 27 -4.88 11.72 -15.29
CA ARG A 27 -4.94 10.57 -16.20
C ARG A 27 -4.78 9.25 -15.45
N ILE A 28 -3.80 9.16 -14.56
CA ILE A 28 -3.53 7.94 -13.77
C ILE A 28 -4.66 7.69 -12.77
N ALA A 29 -5.14 8.72 -12.08
CA ALA A 29 -6.24 8.64 -11.13
C ALA A 29 -7.60 8.26 -11.74
N ASN A 30 -7.73 8.38 -13.06
CA ASN A 30 -8.94 8.03 -13.82
C ASN A 30 -8.90 6.65 -14.47
N MET A 31 -7.76 5.97 -14.43
CA MET A 31 -7.65 4.61 -14.96
C MET A 31 -8.39 3.62 -14.06
N PRO A 32 -9.25 2.75 -14.62
CA PRO A 32 -10.07 1.83 -13.84
C PRO A 32 -9.29 0.71 -13.15
N ASP A 33 -8.02 0.48 -13.55
CA ASP A 33 -7.29 -0.75 -13.21
C ASP A 33 -5.84 -0.52 -12.77
N VAL A 34 -5.51 0.69 -12.31
CA VAL A 34 -4.30 0.82 -11.48
C VAL A 34 -4.73 0.46 -10.07
N VAL A 35 -4.83 -0.85 -9.81
CA VAL A 35 -4.77 -1.39 -8.45
C VAL A 35 -3.59 -0.67 -7.81
N GLU A 36 -3.86 0.22 -6.85
CA GLU A 36 -2.82 0.83 -6.03
C GLU A 36 -2.13 -0.31 -5.28
N LYS A 37 -1.18 -0.99 -5.94
CA LYS A 37 -0.22 -1.87 -5.29
C LYS A 37 0.66 -0.97 -4.45
N GLY A 38 0.20 -0.65 -3.24
CA GLY A 38 1.04 -0.17 -2.15
C GLY A 38 1.26 1.34 -2.05
N GLY A 39 0.35 2.18 -2.53
CA GLY A 39 0.40 3.62 -2.25
C GLY A 39 -0.05 3.93 -0.81
N ASN A 40 0.88 3.96 0.14
CA ASN A 40 0.69 4.27 1.57
C ASN A 40 0.16 3.13 2.46
N ALA A 41 0.59 1.89 2.24
CA ALA A 41 0.59 0.96 3.37
C ALA A 41 1.62 1.49 4.38
N LYS A 42 1.20 1.73 5.62
CA LYS A 42 2.14 2.08 6.70
C LYS A 42 3.31 1.10 6.69
N PRO A 43 4.55 1.53 6.98
CA PRO A 43 5.66 0.61 7.10
C PRO A 43 5.33 -0.48 8.11
N TYR A 44 5.79 -1.70 7.88
CA TYR A 44 5.50 -2.84 8.74
C TYR A 44 5.94 -2.62 10.21
N GLU A 45 6.88 -1.71 10.46
CA GLU A 45 7.27 -1.25 11.80
C GLU A 45 6.10 -0.66 12.59
N GLU A 46 5.21 0.05 11.91
CA GLU A 46 4.03 0.70 12.51
C GLU A 46 2.87 -0.26 12.73
N TRP A 47 2.90 -1.45 12.12
CA TRP A 47 1.84 -2.44 12.26
C TRP A 47 1.96 -3.14 13.61
N THR A 48 0.82 -3.54 14.17
CA THR A 48 0.76 -4.43 15.33
C THR A 48 1.24 -5.84 14.95
N LYS A 49 1.64 -6.63 15.95
CA LYS A 49 2.04 -8.03 15.71
C LYS A 49 0.91 -8.84 15.06
N ASP A 50 -0.33 -8.59 15.47
CA ASP A 50 -1.51 -9.25 14.91
C ASP A 50 -1.73 -8.91 13.43
N GLU A 51 -1.64 -7.64 13.05
CA GLU A 51 -1.76 -7.24 11.64
C GLU A 51 -0.67 -7.90 10.78
N LEU A 52 0.57 -7.93 11.27
CA LEU A 52 1.69 -8.61 10.60
C LEU A 52 1.46 -10.12 10.51
N TYR A 53 0.91 -10.73 11.56
CA TYR A 53 0.57 -12.15 11.56
C TYR A 53 -0.54 -12.47 10.54
N GLN A 54 -1.59 -11.64 10.46
CA GLN A 54 -2.65 -11.82 9.48
C GLN A 54 -2.13 -11.67 8.04
N GLN A 55 -1.26 -10.69 7.80
CA GLN A 55 -0.63 -10.53 6.49
C GLN A 55 0.26 -11.72 6.14
N ALA A 56 1.07 -12.19 7.11
CA ALA A 56 1.91 -13.37 6.96
C ALA A 56 1.06 -14.63 6.69
N ARG A 57 -0.12 -14.75 7.31
CA ARG A 57 -1.08 -15.82 7.04
C ARG A 57 -1.66 -15.71 5.62
N LYS A 58 -2.01 -14.50 5.17
CA LYS A 58 -2.61 -14.26 3.85
C LYS A 58 -1.68 -14.66 2.71
N ILE A 59 -0.38 -14.42 2.86
CA ILE A 59 0.61 -14.76 1.83
C ILE A 59 1.28 -16.13 2.06
N GLY A 60 0.92 -16.85 3.12
CA GLY A 60 1.38 -18.22 3.35
C GLY A 60 2.76 -18.36 4.01
N VAL A 61 3.21 -17.40 4.83
CA VAL A 61 4.48 -17.53 5.57
C VAL A 61 4.41 -18.70 6.56
N GLU A 62 5.31 -19.66 6.38
CA GLU A 62 5.49 -20.80 7.28
C GLU A 62 6.16 -20.39 8.60
N GLY A 63 5.88 -21.11 9.68
CA GLY A 63 6.42 -20.80 11.01
C GLY A 63 5.93 -19.48 11.63
N ARG A 64 5.07 -18.71 10.95
CA ARG A 64 4.53 -17.40 11.39
C ARG A 64 3.97 -17.39 12.83
N SER A 65 3.41 -18.50 13.30
CA SER A 65 2.85 -18.64 14.65
C SER A 65 3.91 -18.57 15.75
N TYR A 66 5.16 -18.94 15.45
CA TYR A 66 6.29 -18.90 16.36
C TYR A 66 7.10 -17.59 16.23
N MET A 67 6.78 -16.76 15.24
CA MET A 67 7.54 -15.53 14.97
C MET A 67 7.14 -14.40 15.91
N ASN A 68 8.15 -13.65 16.35
CA ASN A 68 7.95 -12.36 16.99
C ASN A 68 7.68 -11.27 15.93
N LYS A 69 7.31 -10.07 16.38
CA LYS A 69 7.02 -8.93 15.48
C LYS A 69 8.14 -8.69 14.47
N ASN A 70 9.39 -8.65 14.91
CA ASN A 70 10.55 -8.39 14.03
C ASN A 70 10.75 -9.47 12.97
N ASN A 71 10.56 -10.75 13.33
CA ASN A 71 10.66 -11.86 12.39
C ASN A 71 9.53 -11.84 11.37
N LEU A 72 8.30 -11.50 11.79
CA LEU A 72 7.17 -11.31 10.86
C LEU A 72 7.47 -10.19 9.85
N ILE A 73 7.99 -9.05 10.30
CA ILE A 73 8.39 -7.94 9.41
C ILE A 73 9.44 -8.41 8.40
N LYS A 74 10.49 -9.11 8.85
CA LYS A 74 11.53 -9.64 7.96
C LYS A 74 10.96 -10.60 6.92
N SER A 75 10.17 -11.57 7.35
CA SER A 75 9.54 -12.54 6.44
C SER A 75 8.62 -11.86 5.43
N LEU A 76 7.85 -10.85 5.85
CA LEU A 76 6.97 -10.08 4.97
C LEU A 76 7.75 -9.25 3.93
N ARG A 77 8.94 -8.76 4.27
CA ARG A 77 9.82 -8.03 3.33
C ARG A 77 10.53 -8.95 2.35
N SER A 78 10.95 -10.13 2.79
CA SER A 78 11.64 -11.11 1.93
C SER A 78 10.70 -11.84 0.97
N ASN A 79 9.37 -11.76 1.18
CA ASN A 79 8.35 -12.36 0.29
C ASN A 79 7.77 -11.36 -0.73
N THR A 80 8.40 -10.18 -0.90
CA THR A 80 8.04 -9.16 -1.92
C THR A 80 9.08 -9.13 -3.02
#